data_AF-A0A6C1S5R2-F1
#
_entry.id   AF-A0A6C1S5R2-F1
#
_cell.length_a   1.000
_cell.length_b   1.000
_cell.length_c   1.000
_cell.angle_alpha   90.00
_cell.angle_beta   90.00
_cell.angle_gamma   90.00
#
_symmetry.space_group_name_H-M   'P 1'
#
loop_
_entity.id
_entity.type
_entity.pdbx_description
1 polymer ?
#
loop_
_entity_poly.entity_id
_entity_poly.type
_entity_poly.pdbx_seq_one_letter_code
_entity_poly.pdbx_strand_id
1 'polypeptide(L)' 'MSYNIKYILMEAIILQGGTKSNIRLILELAKKLDFKARKLSLEELEDLGIALSISEGVQSGYLDEKENTDFIDSLNEE' A
#
# COMPACT_ATOMS: atom_id res chain seq x y z
N MET A 1 -23.73 -6.75 21.00
CA MET A 1 -23.03 -5.45 21.12
C MET A 1 -22.41 -5.20 19.76
N SER A 2 -23.06 -4.40 18.92
CA SER A 2 -22.68 -4.23 17.51
C SER A 2 -21.77 -3.02 17.38
N TYR A 3 -20.50 -3.22 17.03
CA TYR A 3 -19.57 -2.14 16.75
C TYR A 3 -19.91 -1.51 15.39
N ASN A 4 -20.20 -0.22 15.40
CA ASN A 4 -20.43 0.58 14.19
C ASN A 4 -19.06 1.01 13.65
N ILE A 5 -18.43 0.16 12.82
CA ILE A 5 -17.14 0.48 12.21
C ILE A 5 -17.39 1.44 11.05
N LYS A 6 -17.10 2.72 11.28
CA LYS A 6 -17.11 3.75 10.23
C LYS A 6 -15.89 3.53 9.34
N TYR A 7 -16.09 3.02 8.14
CA TYR A 7 -15.02 2.89 7.14
C TYR A 7 -14.47 4.29 6.80
N ILE A 8 -13.19 4.51 7.08
CA ILE A 8 -12.46 5.70 6.63
C ILE A 8 -11.87 5.34 5.27
N LEU A 9 -12.32 5.97 4.19
CA LEU A 9 -11.64 5.91 2.90
C LEU A 9 -10.27 6.58 3.07
N MET A 10 -9.22 5.76 3.07
CA MET A 10 -7.83 6.22 3.06
C MET A 10 -7.39 6.34 1.61
N GLU A 11 -7.03 7.54 1.20
CA GLU A 11 -6.36 7.78 -0.08
C GLU A 11 -4.87 7.94 0.16
N ALA A 12 -4.07 7.15 -0.55
CA ALA A 12 -2.61 7.17 -0.47
C ALA A 12 -2.01 7.55 -1.83
N ILE A 13 -0.94 8.34 -1.79
CA ILE A 13 -0.18 8.75 -2.97
C ILE A 13 1.27 8.36 -2.77
N ILE A 14 1.87 7.76 -3.79
CA ILE A 14 3.30 7.39 -3.81
C ILE A 14 4.01 8.26 -4.82
N LEU A 15 5.12 8.84 -4.40
CA LEU A 15 5.91 9.76 -5.22
C LEU A 15 7.35 9.22 -5.35
N GLN A 16 7.77 9.00 -6.58
CA GLN A 16 9.16 8.63 -6.91
C GLN A 16 9.91 9.88 -7.39
N GLY A 17 11.13 10.08 -6.91
CA GLY A 17 11.95 11.25 -7.26
C GLY A 17 13.38 10.87 -7.61
N GLY A 18 14.00 11.65 -8.52
CA GLY A 18 15.37 11.39 -8.98
C GLY A 18 16.49 11.87 -8.05
N THR A 19 16.19 12.76 -7.08
CA THR A 19 17.21 13.33 -6.17
C THR A 19 16.73 13.37 -4.73
N LYS A 20 17.66 13.12 -3.78
CA LYS A 20 17.36 13.13 -2.33
C LYS A 20 16.86 14.49 -1.84
N SER A 21 17.33 15.59 -2.42
CA SER A 21 16.94 16.96 -2.05
C SER A 21 15.48 17.25 -2.37
N ASN A 22 15.02 16.91 -3.57
CA ASN A 22 13.65 17.14 -3.99
C ASN A 22 12.67 16.29 -3.18
N ILE A 23 13.00 15.03 -2.94
CA ILE A 23 12.18 14.15 -2.09
C ILE A 23 12.04 14.72 -0.68
N ARG A 24 13.12 15.26 -0.12
CA ARG A 24 13.07 15.90 1.20
C ARG A 24 12.16 17.13 1.19
N LEU A 25 12.25 17.98 0.18
CA LEU A 25 11.40 19.17 0.06
C LEU A 25 9.92 18.78 0.03
N ILE A 26 9.55 17.81 -0.79
CA ILE A 26 8.17 17.31 -0.90
C ILE A 26 7.68 16.72 0.42
N LEU A 27 8.51 15.95 1.12
CA LEU A 27 8.16 15.38 2.43
C LEU A 27 7.87 16.48 3.46
N GLU A 28 8.70 17.52 3.52
CA GLU A 28 8.50 18.64 4.43
C GLU A 28 7.26 19.47 4.08
N LEU A 29 6.96 19.66 2.79
CA LEU A 29 5.73 20.29 2.32
C LEU A 29 4.50 19.49 2.74
N ALA A 30 4.50 18.18 2.53
CA ALA A 30 3.38 17.32 2.93
C ALA A 30 3.11 17.41 4.43
N LYS A 31 4.15 17.35 5.27
CA LYS A 31 4.03 17.53 6.72
C LYS A 31 3.49 18.90 7.11
N LYS A 32 3.91 19.98 6.41
CA LYS A 32 3.38 21.34 6.66
C LYS A 32 1.90 21.48 6.34
N LEU A 33 1.40 20.69 5.40
CA LEU A 33 0.00 20.66 4.99
C LEU A 33 -0.82 19.62 5.78
N ASP A 34 -0.29 19.12 6.90
CA ASP A 34 -0.92 18.14 7.79
C ASP A 34 -1.20 16.76 7.14
N PHE A 35 -0.48 16.42 6.06
CA PHE A 35 -0.48 15.07 5.53
C PHE A 35 0.42 14.15 6.35
N LYS A 36 -0.05 12.93 6.60
CA LYS A 36 0.80 11.84 7.09
C LYS A 36 1.72 11.39 5.97
N ALA A 37 2.98 11.80 6.02
CA ALA A 37 3.99 11.46 5.02
C ALA A 37 5.23 10.81 5.65
N ARG A 38 5.67 9.69 5.05
CA ARG A 38 6.88 8.96 5.43
C ARG A 38 7.60 8.46 4.18
N LYS A 39 8.89 8.14 4.31
CA LYS A 39 9.62 7.40 3.29
C LYS A 39 9.41 5.90 3.53
N LEU A 40 9.17 5.16 2.45
CA LEU A 40 9.11 3.71 2.49
C LEU A 40 10.54 3.15 2.41
N SER A 41 10.80 2.06 3.13
CA SER A 41 12.00 1.23 2.93
C SER A 41 11.89 0.48 1.59
N LEU A 42 12.98 -0.20 1.20
CA LEU A 42 12.96 -1.04 0.02
C LEU A 42 12.00 -2.24 0.21
N GLU A 43 12.05 -2.88 1.37
CA GLU A 43 11.15 -3.99 1.73
C GLU A 43 9.68 -3.55 1.66
N GLU A 44 9.35 -2.38 2.23
CA GLU A 44 7.98 -1.86 2.20
C GLU A 44 7.49 -1.53 0.78
N LEU A 45 8.40 -1.14 -0.12
CA LEU A 45 8.08 -0.92 -1.53
C LEU A 45 7.84 -2.23 -2.27
N GLU A 46 8.58 -3.28 -1.94
CA GLU A 46 8.43 -4.62 -2.49
C GLU A 46 7.09 -5.23 -2.06
N ASP A 47 6.80 -5.21 -0.76
CA ASP A 47 5.53 -5.68 -0.19
C ASP A 47 4.34 -4.99 -0.86
N LEU A 48 4.44 -3.68 -1.04
CA LEU A 48 3.43 -2.91 -1.75
C LEU A 48 3.31 -3.34 -3.23
N GLY A 49 4.43 -3.54 -3.92
CA GLY A 49 4.44 -4.00 -5.31
C GLY A 49 3.77 -5.36 -5.48
N ILE A 50 4.01 -6.29 -4.54
CA ILE A 50 3.36 -7.59 -4.49
C ILE A 50 1.85 -7.41 -4.27
N ALA A 51 1.46 -6.62 -3.27
CA ALA A 51 0.05 -6.37 -2.97
C ALA A 51 -0.71 -5.76 -4.17
N LEU A 52 -0.09 -4.82 -4.88
CA LEU A 52 -0.66 -4.23 -6.10
C LEU A 52 -0.80 -5.28 -7.22
N SER A 53 0.21 -6.12 -7.42
CA SER A 53 0.19 -7.17 -8.45
C SER A 53 -0.88 -8.22 -8.18
N ILE A 54 -1.07 -8.62 -6.92
CA ILE A 54 -2.15 -9.52 -6.49
C ILE A 54 -3.51 -8.87 -6.75
N SER A 55 -3.69 -7.61 -6.31
CA SER A 55 -4.93 -6.87 -6.53
C SER A 55 -5.27 -6.73 -8.03
N GLU A 56 -4.27 -6.48 -8.87
CA GLU A 56 -4.44 -6.40 -10.31
C GLU A 56 -4.79 -7.78 -10.91
N GLY A 57 -4.13 -8.85 -10.48
CA GLY A 57 -4.44 -10.23 -10.88
C GLY A 57 -5.87 -10.65 -10.56
N VAL A 58 -6.37 -10.29 -9.38
CA VAL A 58 -7.77 -10.51 -8.99
C VAL A 58 -8.71 -9.65 -9.83
N GLN A 59 -8.44 -8.35 -9.96
CA GLN A 59 -9.32 -7.43 -10.69
C GLN A 59 -9.43 -7.78 -12.18
N SER A 60 -8.34 -8.26 -12.78
CA SER A 60 -8.28 -8.67 -14.19
C SER A 60 -8.87 -10.07 -14.45
N GLY A 61 -9.20 -10.83 -13.39
CA GLY A 61 -9.71 -12.19 -13.49
C GLY A 61 -8.65 -13.22 -13.86
N TYR A 62 -7.36 -12.86 -13.80
CA TYR A 62 -6.25 -13.81 -13.94
C TYR A 62 -6.04 -14.67 -12.70
N LEU A 63 -6.61 -14.26 -11.57
CA LEU A 63 -6.57 -14.96 -10.29
C LEU A 63 -7.99 -15.00 -9.70
N ASP A 64 -8.53 -16.18 -9.41
CA ASP A 64 -9.84 -16.29 -8.75
C ASP A 64 -9.75 -15.89 -7.26
N GLU A 65 -10.82 -15.36 -6.68
CA GLU A 65 -10.82 -14.91 -5.27
C GLU A 65 -10.49 -16.04 -4.29
N LYS A 66 -10.89 -17.27 -4.64
CA LYS A 66 -10.58 -18.48 -3.88
C LYS A 66 -9.08 -18.80 -3.91
N GLU A 67 -8.48 -18.73 -5.10
CA GLU A 67 -7.04 -18.97 -5.28
C GLU A 67 -6.19 -17.91 -4.55
N ASN A 68 -6.66 -16.66 -4.52
CA ASN A 68 -6.02 -15.60 -3.71
C ASN A 68 -6.04 -15.94 -2.21
N THR A 69 -7.19 -16.39 -1.70
CA THR A 69 -7.36 -16.71 -0.28
C THR A 69 -6.46 -17.88 0.11
N ASP A 70 -6.48 -18.95 -0.67
CA ASP A 70 -5.64 -20.13 -0.44
C ASP A 70 -4.13 -19.77 -0.49
N PHE A 71 -3.73 -18.86 -1.38
CA PHE A 71 -2.34 -18.39 -1.48
C PHE A 71 -1.93 -17.56 -0.25
N ILE A 72 -2.73 -16.58 0.18
CA ILE A 72 -2.43 -15.76 1.36
C ILE A 72 -2.35 -16.62 2.62
N ASP A 73 -3.24 -17.61 2.76
CA ASP A 73 -3.22 -18.52 3.90
C ASP A 73 -1.92 -19.35 3.93
N SER A 74 -1.43 -19.81 2.77
CA SER A 74 -0.17 -20.56 2.69
C SER A 74 1.07 -19.76 3.12
N LEU A 75 1.04 -18.43 3.04
CA LEU A 75 2.14 -17.55 3.47
C LEU A 75 2.17 -17.34 4.98
N ASN A 76 1.07 -17.62 5.70
CA ASN A 76 0.98 -17.44 7.15
C ASN A 76 1.28 -18.72 7.95
N GLU A 77 1.52 -19.85 7.27
CA GLU A 77 1.84 -21.14 7.89
C GLU A 77 3.35 -21.41 8.05
N GLU A 78 4.22 -20.48 7.64
CA GLU A 78 5.68 -20.47 7.94
C GLU A 78 6.05 -19.47 9.05
#